data_AF-A0A2D9QD99-F1
#
_entry.id   AF-A0A2D9QD99-F1
#
_cell.length_a   1.000
_cell.length_b   1.000
_cell.length_c   1.000
_cell.angle_alpha   90.00
_cell.angle_beta   90.00
_cell.angle_gamma   90.00
#
_symmetry.space_group_name_H-M   'P 1'
#
loop_
_entity.id
_entity.type
_entity.pdbx_description
1 polymer ?
#
loop_
_entity_poly.entity_id
_entity_poly.type
_entity_poly.pdbx_seq_one_letter_code
_entity_poly.pdbx_strand_id
1 'polypeptide(L)'
;MSKKPKQPIRRTALGLWLKEKAPEVAQAVGDILPDAGALGVVRNLLKKASPELQAEAEAYIERAEGEAEITARWQADTKSREPLSVQVRPLIVLGSCLCFLLFAVLDGLQILVLKSAYINLLENLLLTSVGGYFVLRSADKFTQRKNAA
;
A
#
# COMPACT_ATOMS: atom_id res chain seq x y z
N MET A 1 -8.10 15.30 -12.83
CA MET A 1 -8.21 13.90 -12.34
C MET A 1 -7.86 12.97 -13.49
N SER A 2 -6.67 12.34 -13.46
CA SER A 2 -6.29 11.38 -14.49
C SER A 2 -7.05 10.06 -14.23
N LYS A 3 -8.07 9.76 -15.05
CA LYS A 3 -8.74 8.45 -15.03
C LYS A 3 -7.70 7.42 -15.46
N LYS A 4 -7.28 6.52 -14.55
CA LYS A 4 -6.44 5.37 -14.92
C LYS A 4 -7.06 4.65 -16.11
N PRO A 5 -6.27 4.24 -17.13
CA PRO A 5 -6.80 3.49 -18.25
C PRO A 5 -7.44 2.20 -17.74
N LYS A 6 -8.66 1.90 -18.20
CA LYS A 6 -9.37 0.65 -17.87
C LYS A 6 -8.50 -0.52 -18.37
N GLN A 7 -8.32 -1.56 -17.55
CA GLN A 7 -7.44 -2.68 -17.88
C GLN A 7 -8.24 -3.84 -18.44
N PRO A 8 -7.83 -4.52 -19.52
CA PRO A 8 -8.59 -5.63 -20.12
C PRO A 8 -8.90 -6.74 -19.12
N ILE A 9 -10.06 -7.39 -19.25
CA ILE A 9 -10.58 -8.40 -18.30
C ILE A 9 -9.55 -9.49 -18.02
N ARG A 10 -8.82 -9.95 -19.05
CA ARG A 10 -7.75 -10.96 -18.92
C ARG A 10 -6.65 -10.62 -17.89
N ARG A 11 -6.42 -9.34 -17.61
CA ARG A 11 -5.43 -8.88 -16.62
C ARG A 11 -6.02 -8.63 -15.23
N THR A 12 -7.33 -8.72 -15.09
CA THR A 12 -8.03 -8.57 -13.82
C THR A 12 -8.06 -9.89 -13.06
N ALA A 13 -8.32 -9.82 -11.75
CA ALA A 13 -8.50 -11.00 -10.91
C ALA A 13 -9.63 -11.92 -11.44
N LEU A 14 -10.70 -11.32 -11.99
CA LEU A 14 -11.77 -12.05 -12.67
C LEU A 14 -11.27 -12.79 -13.93
N GLY A 15 -10.40 -12.20 -14.72
CA GLY A 15 -9.83 -12.85 -15.91
C GLY A 15 -8.89 -14.02 -15.58
N LEU A 16 -8.14 -13.92 -14.47
CA LEU A 16 -7.33 -15.02 -13.95
C LEU A 16 -8.22 -16.16 -13.45
N TRP A 17 -9.27 -15.84 -12.70
CA TRP A 17 -10.26 -16.82 -12.24
C TRP A 17 -10.98 -17.51 -13.41
N LEU A 18 -11.41 -16.74 -14.42
CA LEU A 18 -12.04 -17.28 -15.63
C LEU A 18 -11.09 -18.22 -16.39
N LYS A 19 -9.79 -17.91 -16.46
CA LYS A 19 -8.80 -18.78 -17.11
C LYS A 19 -8.66 -20.14 -16.41
N GLU A 20 -8.84 -20.18 -15.10
CA GLU A 20 -8.70 -21.39 -14.28
C GLU A 20 -9.99 -22.21 -14.25
N LYS A 21 -11.15 -21.56 -14.11
CA LYS A 21 -12.45 -22.22 -13.89
C LYS A 21 -13.33 -22.34 -15.14
N ALA A 22 -13.17 -21.44 -16.11
CA ALA A 22 -14.02 -21.38 -17.32
C ALA A 22 -13.20 -20.94 -18.55
N PRO A 23 -12.26 -21.78 -19.05
CA PRO A 23 -11.32 -21.41 -20.10
C PRO A 23 -12.01 -21.03 -21.43
N GLU A 24 -13.16 -21.62 -21.74
CA GLU A 24 -13.96 -21.28 -22.93
C GLU A 24 -14.54 -19.86 -22.85
N VAL A 25 -15.01 -19.45 -21.67
CA VAL A 25 -15.51 -18.08 -21.43
C VAL A 25 -14.36 -17.08 -21.42
N ALA A 26 -13.21 -17.45 -20.85
CA ALA A 26 -12.02 -16.62 -20.85
C ALA A 26 -11.50 -16.32 -22.27
N GLN A 27 -11.57 -17.30 -23.18
CA GLN A 27 -11.18 -17.13 -24.58
C GLN A 27 -12.16 -16.24 -25.35
N ALA A 28 -13.47 -16.39 -25.10
CA ALA A 28 -14.51 -15.57 -25.74
C ALA A 28 -14.46 -14.09 -25.32
N VAL A 29 -14.01 -13.81 -24.10
CA VAL A 29 -13.99 -12.45 -23.51
C VAL A 29 -12.66 -11.72 -23.74
N GLY A 30 -11.56 -12.45 -23.98
CA GLY A 30 -10.32 -11.91 -24.54
C GLY A 30 -9.81 -10.60 -23.92
N ASP A 31 -9.50 -9.63 -24.79
CA ASP A 31 -8.95 -8.31 -24.43
C ASP A 31 -10.02 -7.23 -24.22
N ILE A 32 -11.28 -7.61 -24.03
CA ILE A 32 -12.36 -6.65 -23.80
C ILE A 32 -12.08 -5.90 -22.48
N LEU A 33 -12.22 -4.57 -22.54
CA LEU A 33 -12.11 -3.72 -21.36
C LEU A 33 -13.29 -3.99 -20.40
N PRO A 34 -13.08 -3.95 -19.07
CA PRO A 34 -14.12 -4.07 -18.06
C PRO A 34 -14.94 -2.78 -18.05
N ASP A 35 -15.74 -2.64 -19.09
CA ASP A 35 -16.88 -1.74 -19.12
C ASP A 35 -18.11 -2.50 -18.63
N ALA A 36 -19.10 -1.77 -18.13
CA ALA A 36 -20.35 -2.35 -17.62
C ALA A 36 -21.02 -3.29 -18.65
N GLY A 37 -20.82 -3.06 -19.95
CA GLY A 37 -21.29 -3.95 -21.02
C GLY A 37 -20.53 -5.28 -21.13
N ALA A 38 -19.23 -5.30 -20.85
CA ALA A 38 -18.39 -6.51 -20.96
C ALA A 38 -18.67 -7.52 -19.85
N LEU A 39 -18.92 -7.05 -18.61
CA LEU A 39 -19.36 -7.88 -17.49
C LEU A 39 -20.73 -8.54 -17.75
N GLY A 40 -21.64 -7.82 -18.44
CA GLY A 40 -22.92 -8.38 -18.87
C GLY A 40 -22.75 -9.53 -19.87
N VAL A 41 -21.78 -9.43 -20.80
CA VAL A 41 -21.45 -10.52 -21.73
C VAL A 41 -20.88 -11.72 -20.98
N VAL A 42 -19.96 -11.50 -20.02
CA VAL A 42 -19.40 -12.58 -19.17
C VAL A 42 -20.50 -13.32 -18.42
N ARG A 43 -21.45 -12.59 -17.79
CA ARG A 43 -22.60 -13.20 -17.09
C ARG A 43 -23.45 -14.06 -18.02
N ASN A 44 -23.75 -13.58 -19.22
CA ASN A 44 -24.55 -14.32 -20.19
C ASN A 44 -23.85 -15.58 -20.72
N LEU A 45 -22.52 -15.54 -20.87
CA LEU A 45 -21.72 -16.70 -21.28
C LEU A 45 -21.62 -17.74 -20.16
N LEU A 46 -21.39 -17.31 -18.91
CA LEU A 46 -21.37 -18.20 -17.75
C LEU A 46 -22.72 -18.90 -17.54
N LYS A 47 -23.82 -18.17 -17.70
CA LYS A 47 -25.18 -18.72 -17.64
C LYS A 47 -25.42 -19.84 -18.66
N LYS A 48 -24.79 -19.76 -19.84
CA LYS A 48 -24.89 -20.80 -20.88
C LYS A 48 -23.98 -22.00 -20.60
N ALA A 49 -22.86 -21.80 -19.89
CA ALA A 49 -21.89 -22.85 -19.59
C ALA A 49 -22.33 -23.70 -18.39
N SER A 50 -22.64 -23.08 -17.25
CA SER A 50 -23.21 -23.75 -16.08
C SER A 50 -23.80 -22.74 -15.09
N PRO A 51 -24.99 -22.98 -14.52
CA PRO A 51 -25.56 -22.12 -13.48
C PRO A 51 -24.73 -22.11 -12.19
N GLU A 52 -23.96 -23.17 -11.88
CA GLU A 52 -23.07 -23.21 -10.71
C GLU A 52 -21.87 -22.27 -10.85
N LEU A 53 -21.25 -22.25 -12.04
CA LEU A 53 -20.15 -21.33 -12.36
C LEU A 53 -20.60 -19.88 -12.36
N GLN A 54 -21.85 -19.61 -12.73
CA GLN A 54 -22.42 -18.27 -12.66
C GLN A 54 -22.55 -17.79 -11.21
N ALA A 55 -23.07 -18.62 -10.31
CA ALA A 55 -23.20 -18.28 -8.90
C ALA A 55 -21.82 -18.03 -8.24
N GLU A 56 -20.83 -18.85 -8.56
CA GLU A 56 -19.45 -18.67 -8.06
C GLU A 56 -18.82 -17.37 -8.58
N ALA A 57 -19.03 -17.03 -9.86
CA ALA A 57 -18.54 -15.79 -10.45
C ALA A 57 -19.23 -14.54 -9.87
N GLU A 58 -20.53 -14.60 -9.61
CA GLU A 58 -21.29 -13.49 -9.02
C GLU A 58 -20.84 -13.21 -7.58
N ALA A 59 -20.66 -14.26 -6.77
CA ALA A 59 -20.11 -14.13 -5.42
C ALA A 59 -18.69 -13.54 -5.42
N TYR A 60 -17.87 -13.90 -6.42
CA TYR A 60 -16.53 -13.34 -6.57
C TYR A 60 -16.55 -11.85 -6.94
N ILE A 61 -17.42 -11.45 -7.87
CA ILE A 61 -17.59 -10.04 -8.29
C ILE A 61 -18.09 -9.19 -7.13
N GLU A 62 -19.10 -9.64 -6.40
CA GLU A 62 -19.66 -8.93 -5.25
C GLU A 62 -18.61 -8.68 -4.16
N ARG A 63 -17.81 -9.72 -3.85
CA ARG A 63 -16.69 -9.59 -2.91
C ARG A 63 -15.65 -8.57 -3.40
N ALA A 64 -15.28 -8.62 -4.68
CA ALA A 64 -14.31 -7.70 -5.25
C ALA A 64 -14.79 -6.25 -5.26
N GLU A 65 -16.09 -6.00 -5.51
CA GLU A 65 -16.69 -4.67 -5.45
C GLU A 65 -16.72 -4.12 -4.02
N GLY A 66 -17.05 -4.96 -3.03
CA GLY A 66 -17.00 -4.59 -1.61
C GLY A 66 -15.58 -4.22 -1.15
N GLU A 67 -14.57 -5.02 -1.51
CA GLU A 67 -13.17 -4.73 -1.22
C GLU A 67 -12.69 -3.43 -1.90
N ALA A 68 -13.15 -3.16 -3.13
CA ALA A 68 -12.85 -1.92 -3.84
C ALA A 68 -13.44 -0.69 -3.16
N GLU A 69 -14.67 -0.78 -2.64
CA GLU A 69 -15.30 0.34 -1.92
C GLU A 69 -14.59 0.63 -0.59
N ILE A 70 -14.22 -0.41 0.17
CA ILE A 70 -13.42 -0.27 1.40
C ILE A 70 -12.09 0.41 1.07
N THR A 71 -11.42 -0.04 0.01
CA THR A 71 -10.15 0.55 -0.45
C THR A 71 -10.33 2.00 -0.86
N ALA A 72 -11.43 2.35 -1.55
CA ALA A 72 -11.71 3.71 -1.97
C ALA A 72 -11.95 4.64 -0.77
N ARG A 73 -12.65 4.16 0.27
CA ARG A 73 -12.84 4.89 1.53
C ARG A 73 -11.51 5.13 2.23
N TRP A 74 -10.68 4.09 2.37
CA TRP A 74 -9.34 4.23 2.98
C TRP A 74 -8.45 5.18 2.18
N GLN A 75 -8.51 5.14 0.85
CA GLN A 75 -7.79 6.09 0.00
C GLN A 75 -8.28 7.52 0.16
N ALA A 76 -9.58 7.74 0.35
CA ALA A 76 -10.15 9.06 0.63
C ALA A 76 -9.65 9.60 1.97
N ASP A 77 -9.63 8.75 3.01
CA ASP A 77 -9.12 9.09 4.34
C ASP A 77 -7.61 9.37 4.33
N THR A 78 -6.86 8.71 3.45
CA THR A 78 -5.41 8.95 3.30
C THR A 78 -5.11 10.16 2.38
N LYS A 79 -6.14 10.79 1.78
CA LYS A 79 -5.98 11.88 0.81
C LYS A 79 -5.97 13.26 1.45
N SER A 80 -6.51 13.41 2.66
CA SER A 80 -6.38 14.60 3.52
C SER A 80 -4.97 14.70 4.12
N ARG A 81 -3.94 14.57 3.28
CA ARG A 81 -2.53 14.58 3.68
C ARG A 81 -2.13 15.96 4.17
N GLU A 82 -2.35 16.21 5.45
CA GLU A 82 -1.59 17.24 6.13
C GLU A 82 -0.10 16.93 5.97
N PRO A 83 0.73 17.89 5.51
CA PRO A 83 2.13 17.63 5.20
C PRO A 83 2.92 17.15 6.42
N LEU A 84 2.46 17.50 7.62
CA LEU A 84 3.09 17.16 8.88
C LEU A 84 2.93 15.68 9.26
N SER A 85 1.77 15.07 9.01
CA SER A 85 1.51 13.67 9.38
C SER A 85 2.32 12.68 8.55
N VAL A 86 2.60 13.03 7.29
CA VAL A 86 3.46 12.24 6.39
C VAL A 86 4.94 12.29 6.81
N GLN A 87 5.35 13.38 7.47
CA GLN A 87 6.74 13.61 7.88
C GLN A 87 7.01 13.22 9.34
N VAL A 88 6.09 12.54 10.02
CA VAL A 88 6.26 12.15 11.42
C VAL A 88 7.52 11.29 11.64
N ARG A 89 7.85 10.39 10.70
CA ARG A 89 9.03 9.51 10.80
C ARG A 89 10.35 10.30 10.82
N PRO A 90 10.66 11.17 9.83
CA PRO A 90 11.84 12.01 9.91
C PRO A 90 11.80 13.03 11.06
N LEU A 91 10.62 13.54 11.42
CA LEU A 91 10.49 14.50 12.52
C LEU A 91 10.86 13.90 13.89
N ILE A 92 10.51 12.63 14.13
CA ILE A 92 10.93 11.94 15.37
C ILE A 92 12.45 11.83 15.43
N VAL A 93 13.11 11.44 14.33
CA VAL A 93 14.57 11.34 14.27
C VAL A 93 15.21 12.71 14.49
N LEU A 94 14.70 13.75 13.83
CA LEU A 94 15.17 15.13 14.00
C LEU A 94 14.98 15.61 15.44
N GLY A 95 13.81 15.36 16.04
CA GLY A 95 13.52 15.68 17.43
C GLY A 95 14.47 14.99 18.41
N SER A 96 14.76 13.71 18.20
CA SER A 96 15.74 12.97 18.99
C SER A 96 17.15 13.56 18.90
N CYS A 97 17.60 13.95 17.70
CA CYS A 97 18.88 14.64 17.51
C CYS A 97 18.92 16.00 18.22
N LEU A 98 17.83 16.78 18.15
CA LEU A 98 17.74 18.09 18.81
C LEU A 98 17.75 17.95 20.34
N CYS A 99 17.01 17.00 20.90
CA CYS A 99 17.04 16.72 22.34
C CYS A 99 18.43 16.30 22.81
N PHE A 100 19.13 15.46 22.04
CA PHE A 100 20.50 15.08 22.34
C PHE A 100 21.46 16.26 22.33
N LEU A 101 21.38 17.12 21.30
CA LEU A 101 22.20 18.32 21.20
C LEU A 101 21.94 19.26 22.39
N LEU A 102 20.67 19.47 22.75
CA LEU A 102 20.30 20.24 23.94
C LEU A 102 20.92 19.68 25.22
N PHE A 103 20.79 18.38 25.48
CA PHE A 103 21.38 17.77 26.66
C PHE A 103 22.91 17.81 26.66
N ALA A 104 23.55 17.63 25.50
CA ALA A 104 25.00 17.74 25.37
C ALA A 104 25.50 19.17 25.69
N VAL A 105 24.79 20.20 25.25
CA VAL A 105 25.12 21.59 25.57
C VAL A 105 24.91 21.89 27.05
N LEU A 106 23.79 21.43 27.63
CA LEU A 106 23.48 21.64 29.06
C LEU A 106 24.49 20.95 29.98
N ASP A 107 24.94 19.75 29.60
CA ASP A 107 26.00 19.00 30.30
C ASP A 107 27.38 19.67 30.14
N GLY A 108 27.71 20.13 28.92
CA GLY A 108 28.94 20.89 28.66
C GLY A 108 29.04 22.21 29.42
N LEU A 109 27.90 22.88 29.65
CA LEU A 109 27.82 24.11 30.46
C LEU A 109 27.74 23.83 31.97
N GLN A 110 27.77 22.57 32.40
CA GLN A 110 27.63 22.15 33.80
C GLN A 110 26.32 22.64 34.46
N ILE A 111 25.28 22.93 33.67
CA ILE A 111 23.96 23.35 34.15
C ILE A 111 23.17 22.13 34.63
N LEU A 112 23.34 20.99 33.96
CA LEU A 112 22.77 19.70 34.32
C LEU A 112 23.85 18.63 34.23
N VAL A 113 24.02 17.83 35.27
CA VAL A 113 24.95 16.68 35.24
C VAL A 113 24.18 15.45 34.79
N LEU A 114 24.44 14.97 33.57
CA LEU A 114 23.83 13.74 33.07
C LEU A 114 24.50 12.51 33.68
N LYS A 115 23.70 11.58 34.23
CA LYS A 115 24.22 10.27 34.65
C LYS A 115 24.63 9.47 33.41
N SER A 116 25.72 8.69 33.53
CA SER A 116 26.21 7.81 32.45
C SER A 116 25.15 6.88 31.87
N ALA A 117 24.20 6.42 32.70
CA ALA A 117 23.06 5.61 32.25
C ALA A 117 22.19 6.31 31.20
N TYR A 118 21.97 7.63 31.32
CA TYR A 118 21.20 8.41 30.35
C TYR A 118 21.98 8.66 29.06
N ILE A 119 23.30 8.83 29.15
CA ILE A 119 24.18 8.97 27.98
C ILE A 119 24.11 7.71 27.13
N ASN A 120 24.32 6.53 27.75
CA ASN A 120 24.24 5.24 27.06
C ASN A 120 22.86 4.98 26.46
N LEU A 121 21.79 5.38 27.17
CA LEU A 121 20.42 5.26 26.66
C LEU A 121 20.20 6.13 25.42
N LEU A 122 20.63 7.39 25.46
CA LEU A 122 20.50 8.33 24.34
C LEU A 122 21.33 7.90 23.13
N GLU A 123 22.54 7.41 23.35
CA GLU A 123 23.40 6.85 22.29
C GLU A 123 22.73 5.67 21.57
N ASN A 124 22.25 4.68 22.34
CA ASN A 124 21.57 3.51 21.78
C ASN A 124 20.28 3.90 21.02
N LEU A 125 19.51 4.84 21.58
CA LEU A 125 18.29 5.33 20.95
C LEU A 125 18.59 6.07 19.64
N LEU A 126 19.63 6.90 19.61
CA LEU A 126 20.08 7.61 18.40
C LEU A 126 20.57 6.65 17.33
N LEU A 127 21.45 5.71 17.69
CA LEU A 127 21.96 4.72 16.76
C LEU A 127 20.82 3.90 16.12
N THR A 128 19.87 3.46 16.95
CA THR A 128 18.72 2.67 16.50
C THR A 128 17.76 3.49 15.64
N SER A 129 17.43 4.72 16.05
CA SER A 129 16.46 5.57 15.33
C SER A 129 17.02 6.11 14.02
N VAL A 130 18.24 6.64 14.03
CA VAL A 130 18.93 7.15 12.85
C VAL A 130 19.25 6.00 11.89
N GLY A 131 19.85 4.92 12.41
CA GLY A 131 20.17 3.73 11.62
C GLY A 131 18.92 3.11 11.00
N GLY A 132 17.88 2.88 11.80
CA GLY A 132 16.61 2.34 11.33
C GLY A 132 15.95 3.23 10.27
N TYR A 133 15.93 4.55 10.45
CA TYR A 133 15.36 5.47 9.47
C TYR A 133 16.08 5.40 8.12
N PHE A 134 17.41 5.49 8.09
CA PHE A 134 18.16 5.46 6.83
C PHE A 134 18.19 4.09 6.17
N VAL A 135 18.23 3.00 6.95
CA VAL A 135 18.17 1.63 6.42
C VAL A 135 16.81 1.37 5.78
N LEU A 136 15.71 1.63 6.50
CA LEU A 136 14.36 1.43 5.98
C LEU A 136 14.10 2.32 4.76
N ARG A 137 14.54 3.57 4.80
CA ARG A 137 14.38 4.51 3.66
C ARG A 137 15.17 4.05 2.43
N SER A 138 16.33 3.43 2.63
CA SER A 138 17.13 2.87 1.54
C SER A 138 16.45 1.63 0.96
N ALA A 139 15.97 0.72 1.81
CA ALA A 139 15.22 -0.46 1.39
C ALA A 139 13.95 -0.09 0.60
N ASP A 140 13.18 0.89 1.07
CA ASP A 140 12.00 1.41 0.37
C ASP A 140 12.34 1.86 -1.08
N LYS A 141 13.46 2.57 -1.26
CA LYS A 141 13.91 3.02 -2.58
C LYS A 141 14.29 1.84 -3.48
N PHE A 142 14.94 0.80 -2.95
CA PHE A 142 15.27 -0.40 -3.71
C PHE A 142 14.01 -1.17 -4.16
N THR A 143 13.03 -1.33 -3.27
CA THR A 143 11.76 -1.99 -3.60
C THR A 143 10.99 -1.22 -4.67
N GLN A 144 10.94 0.12 -4.57
CA GLN A 144 10.30 0.94 -5.62
C GLN A 144 10.99 0.80 -6.98
N ARG A 145 12.33 0.71 -7.02
CA ARG A 145 13.08 0.48 -8.27
C ARG A 145 12.79 -0.90 -8.85
N LYS A 146 12.70 -1.95 -8.02
CA LYS A 146 12.35 -3.31 -8.47
C LYS A 146 10.95 -3.38 -9.06
N ASN A 147 9.98 -2.68 -8.46
CA ASN A 147 8.60 -2.67 -8.95
C ASN A 147 8.39 -1.79 -10.19
N ALA A 148 9.37 -0.95 -10.53
CA ALA A 148 9.34 -0.07 -11.69
C ALA A 148 10.09 -0.63 -12.92
N ALA A 149 10.83 -1.72 -12.74
CA ALA A 149 11.50 -2.49 -13.80
C ALA A 149 10.63 -3.69 -14.20
#